data_AF-A0A924PNX5-F1
#
_entry.id   AF-A0A924PNX5-F1
#
_cell.length_a   1.000
_cell.length_b   1.000
_cell.length_c   1.000
_cell.angle_alpha   90.00
_cell.angle_beta   90.00
_cell.angle_gamma   90.00
#
_symmetry.space_group_name_H-M   'P 1'
#
loop_
_entity.id
_entity.type
_entity.pdbx_description
1 polymer ?
#
loop_
_entity_poly.entity_id
_entity_poly.type
_entity_poly.pdbx_seq_one_letter_code
_entity_poly.pdbx_strand_id
1 'polypeptide(L)'
;MHEQIVKIQLPPIPAKRYFTIGEVSELCGVKPHVLRYWEQEFTQLKPVKRRGNRRYYQHHEVLLIRRIRELLYEQGFTISGA
;
A
#
# COMPACT_ATOMS: atom_id res chain seq x y z
N MET A 1 -15.98 15.78 -5.54
CA MET A 1 -14.70 15.62 -6.25
C MET A 1 -14.38 14.14 -6.33
N HIS A 2 -14.98 13.44 -7.28
CA HIS A 2 -14.61 12.06 -7.60
C HIS A 2 -13.61 12.16 -8.75
N GLU A 3 -12.34 12.38 -8.41
CA GLU A 3 -11.26 12.29 -9.39
C GLU A 3 -11.32 10.91 -10.02
N GLN A 4 -11.34 10.89 -11.35
CA GLN A 4 -11.44 9.70 -12.18
C GLN A 4 -10.50 8.61 -11.66
N ILE A 5 -11.08 7.45 -11.36
CA ILE A 5 -10.33 6.21 -11.12
C ILE A 5 -9.69 5.83 -12.46
N VAL A 6 -8.55 6.45 -12.75
CA VAL A 6 -7.65 5.96 -13.78
C VAL A 6 -7.32 4.54 -13.36
N LYS A 7 -7.59 3.56 -14.22
CA LYS A 7 -7.03 2.21 -14.08
C LYS A 7 -5.52 2.34 -14.20
N ILE A 8 -4.84 2.70 -13.10
CA ILE A 8 -3.39 2.76 -13.04
C ILE A 8 -2.92 1.32 -13.21
N GLN A 9 -2.38 1.01 -14.38
CA GLN A 9 -1.63 -0.24 -14.56
C GLN A 9 -0.44 -0.19 -13.60
N LEU A 10 -0.51 -0.97 -12.53
CA LEU A 10 0.56 -1.03 -11.55
C LEU A 10 1.76 -1.76 -12.15
N PRO A 11 3.00 -1.27 -11.95
CA PRO A 11 4.19 -1.91 -12.48
C PRO A 11 4.38 -3.33 -11.90
N PRO A 12 5.14 -4.23 -12.53
CA PRO A 12 5.47 -5.51 -11.91
C PRO A 12 6.25 -5.28 -10.60
N ILE A 13 6.03 -6.13 -9.58
CA ILE A 13 6.78 -6.07 -8.32
C ILE A 13 8.13 -6.74 -8.53
N PRO A 14 9.27 -6.05 -8.32
CA PRO A 14 10.59 -6.66 -8.45
C PRO A 14 10.81 -7.81 -7.45
N ALA A 15 11.72 -8.74 -7.78
CA ALA A 15 12.15 -9.82 -6.89
C ALA A 15 13.11 -9.30 -5.79
N LYS A 16 12.63 -8.38 -4.96
CA LYS A 16 13.36 -7.76 -3.83
C LYS A 16 12.70 -8.16 -2.51
N ARG A 17 13.52 -8.34 -1.46
CA ARG A 17 13.04 -8.75 -0.13
C ARG A 17 12.37 -7.63 0.66
N TYR A 18 12.85 -6.40 0.50
CA TYR A 18 12.37 -5.23 1.24
C TYR A 18 12.19 -4.02 0.34
N PHE A 19 11.07 -3.33 0.50
CA PHE A 19 10.71 -2.11 -0.22
C PHE A 19 10.59 -0.96 0.77
N THR A 20 11.08 0.22 0.41
CA THR A 20 10.84 1.46 1.17
C THR A 20 9.43 1.96 0.90
N ILE A 21 8.91 2.86 1.74
CA ILE A 21 7.58 3.45 1.51
C ILE A 21 7.46 4.21 0.18
N GLY A 22 8.56 4.78 -0.32
CA GLY A 22 8.59 5.42 -1.64
C GLY A 22 8.40 4.40 -2.75
N GLU A 23 9.18 3.31 -2.72
CA GLU A 23 9.04 2.21 -3.68
C GLU A 23 7.62 1.61 -3.63
N VAL A 24 7.06 1.38 -2.44
CA VAL A 24 5.69 0.85 -2.31
C VAL A 24 4.64 1.84 -2.84
N SER A 25 4.84 3.14 -2.62
CA SER A 25 3.95 4.17 -3.16
C SER A 25 3.89 4.10 -4.68
N GLU A 26 5.03 3.96 -5.34
CA GLU A 26 5.12 3.82 -6.80
C GLU A 26 4.53 2.49 -7.27
N LEU A 27 4.88 1.38 -6.60
CA LEU A 27 4.40 0.04 -6.96
C LEU A 27 2.89 -0.14 -6.78
N CYS A 28 2.27 0.60 -5.86
CA CYS A 28 0.85 0.46 -5.55
C CYS A 28 0.01 1.65 -6.02
N GLY A 29 0.62 2.74 -6.48
CA GLY A 29 -0.12 3.96 -6.83
C GLY A 29 -0.84 4.57 -5.64
N VAL A 30 -0.30 4.43 -4.42
CA VAL A 30 -0.89 4.90 -3.16
C VAL A 30 0.07 5.85 -2.49
N LYS A 31 -0.38 7.07 -2.18
CA LYS A 31 0.49 8.11 -1.61
C LYS A 31 1.09 7.65 -0.26
N PRO A 32 2.34 8.02 0.10
CA PRO A 32 2.99 7.54 1.32
C PRO A 32 2.23 7.82 2.62
N HIS A 33 1.51 8.95 2.71
CA HIS A 33 0.71 9.23 3.91
C HIS A 33 -0.53 8.31 4.03
N VAL A 34 -1.11 7.88 2.91
CA VAL A 34 -2.21 6.90 2.91
C VAL A 34 -1.69 5.54 3.35
N LEU A 35 -0.51 5.13 2.89
CA LEU A 35 0.15 3.91 3.38
C LEU A 35 0.39 3.94 4.89
N ARG A 36 0.84 5.08 5.44
CA ARG A 36 0.98 5.26 6.89
C ARG A 36 -0.33 5.13 7.64
N TYR A 37 -1.40 5.68 7.07
CA TYR A 37 -2.73 5.55 7.64
C TYR A 37 -3.18 4.09 7.62
N TRP A 38 -3.03 3.40 6.49
CA TRP A 38 -3.35 1.97 6.37
C TRP A 38 -2.56 1.07 7.33
N GLU A 39 -1.31 1.41 7.67
CA GLU A 39 -0.57 0.69 8.71
C GLU A 39 -1.21 0.78 10.10
N GLN A 40 -2.02 1.81 10.37
CA GLN A 40 -2.76 1.94 11.64
C GLN A 40 -4.08 1.16 11.59
N GLU A 41 -4.75 1.16 10.44
CA GLU A 41 -6.07 0.55 10.27
C GLU A 41 -5.98 -0.97 10.06
N PHE A 42 -5.02 -1.42 9.25
CA PHE A 42 -4.87 -2.83 8.90
C PHE A 42 -3.76 -3.46 9.72
N THR A 43 -4.15 -4.18 10.79
CA THR A 43 -3.19 -4.88 11.66
C THR A 43 -2.33 -5.90 10.91
N GLN A 44 -2.73 -6.40 9.74
CA GLN A 44 -1.94 -7.30 8.91
C GLN A 44 -0.78 -6.60 8.17
N LEU A 45 -0.83 -5.27 8.04
CA LEU A 45 0.20 -4.45 7.41
C LEU A 45 1.20 -3.95 8.48
N LYS A 46 2.26 -4.74 8.72
CA LYS A 46 3.24 -4.50 9.80
C LYS A 46 4.66 -4.31 9.25
N PRO A 47 4.97 -3.15 8.64
CA PRO A 47 6.29 -2.92 8.07
C PRO A 47 7.36 -2.93 9.16
N VAL A 48 8.50 -3.52 8.84
CA VAL A 48 9.65 -3.58 9.74
C VAL A 48 10.22 -2.16 9.91
N LYS A 49 10.24 -1.66 11.15
CA LYS A 49 10.89 -0.40 11.49
C LYS A 49 12.38 -0.64 11.76
N ARG A 50 13.26 0.08 11.06
CA ARG A 50 14.72 0.05 11.27
C ARG A 50 15.23 1.42 11.74
N ARG A 51 16.55 1.54 11.94
CA ARG A 51 17.23 2.79 12.36
C ARG A 51 16.70 4.01 11.60
N GLY A 52 16.48 5.11 12.33
CA GLY A 52 15.92 6.34 11.78
C GLY A 52 14.43 6.27 11.42
N ASN A 53 13.66 5.37 12.06
CA ASN A 53 12.22 5.17 11.81
C ASN A 53 11.88 4.88 10.34
N ARG A 54 12.83 4.29 9.60
CA ARG A 54 12.62 3.88 8.21
C ARG A 54 11.79 2.61 8.18
N ARG A 55 10.78 2.60 7.31
CA ARG A 55 9.82 1.51 7.14
C ARG A 55 10.21 0.68 5.92
N TYR A 56 10.22 -0.63 6.12
CA TYR A 56 10.50 -1.60 5.09
C TYR A 56 9.35 -2.59 5.01
N TYR A 57 8.78 -2.71 3.81
CA TYR A 57 7.71 -3.64 3.49
C TYR A 57 8.30 -4.86 2.79
N GLN A 58 7.78 -6.03 3.10
CA GLN A 58 8.08 -7.26 2.38
C GLN A 58 7.18 -7.43 1.17
N HIS A 59 7.54 -8.37 0.29
CA HIS A 59 6.77 -8.65 -0.92
C HIS A 59 5.29 -8.94 -0.63
N HIS A 60 4.98 -9.74 0.40
CA HIS A 60 3.59 -10.04 0.77
C HIS A 60 2.81 -8.81 1.27
N GLU A 61 3.48 -7.84 1.90
CA GLU A 61 2.86 -6.59 2.32
C GLU A 61 2.54 -5.71 1.11
N VAL A 62 3.40 -5.69 0.08
CA VAL A 62 3.09 -5.00 -1.19
C VAL A 62 1.86 -5.60 -1.86
N LEU A 63 1.75 -6.93 -1.90
CA LEU A 63 0.57 -7.62 -2.42
C LEU A 63 -0.68 -7.30 -1.61
N LEU A 64 -0.59 -7.29 -0.28
CA LEU A 64 -1.68 -6.91 0.61
C LEU A 64 -2.16 -5.47 0.34
N ILE A 65 -1.23 -4.53 0.16
CA ILE A 65 -1.56 -3.12 -0.15
C ILE A 65 -2.27 -3.01 -1.49
N ARG A 66 -1.85 -3.77 -2.52
CA ARG A 66 -2.58 -3.82 -3.80
C ARG A 66 -4.00 -4.33 -3.61
N ARG A 67 -4.18 -5.35 -2.78
CA ARG A 67 -5.50 -5.90 -2.49
C ARG A 67 -6.39 -4.89 -1.75
N ILE A 68 -5.86 -4.21 -0.72
CA ILE A 68 -6.57 -3.15 0.00
C ILE A 68 -6.99 -2.04 -0.97
N ARG A 69 -6.08 -1.61 -1.86
CA ARG A 69 -6.39 -0.62 -2.91
C ARG A 69 -7.55 -1.06 -3.80
N GLU A 70 -7.53 -2.29 -4.30
CA GLU A 70 -8.62 -2.83 -5.13
C GLU A 70 -9.95 -2.79 -4.37
N LEU A 71 -9.97 -3.25 -3.12
CA LEU A 71 -11.19 -3.25 -2.29
C LEU A 71 -11.74 -1.84 -2.08
N LEU A 72 -10.87 -0.87 -1.73
CA LEU A 72 -11.30 0.48 -1.39
C LEU A 72 -11.65 1.33 -2.62
N TYR A 73 -10.84 1.28 -3.68
CA TYR A 73 -10.99 2.17 -4.83
C TYR A 73 -11.76 1.57 -6.00
N GLU A 74 -11.71 0.25 -6.19
CA GLU A 74 -12.38 -0.39 -7.33
C GLU A 74 -13.71 -1.01 -6.92
N GLN A 75 -13.80 -1.56 -5.71
CA GLN A 75 -15.01 -2.22 -5.20
C GLN A 75 -15.84 -1.32 -4.26
N GLY A 76 -15.32 -0.16 -3.86
CA GLY A 76 -16.05 0.82 -3.07
C GLY A 76 -16.25 0.46 -1.60
N PHE A 77 -15.45 -0.47 -1.06
CA PHE A 77 -15.45 -0.72 0.39
C PHE A 77 -14.92 0.49 1.15
N THR A 78 -15.37 0.64 2.39
CA THR A 78 -14.83 1.63 3.33
C THR A 78 -13.93 0.94 4.34
N ILE A 79 -12.95 1.67 4.88
CA ILE A 79 -11.95 1.12 5.82
C ILE A 79 -12.61 0.61 7.11
N SER A 80 -13.78 1.13 7.51
CA SER A 80 -14.57 0.61 8.64
C SER A 80 -15.38 -0.65 8.33
N GLY A 81 -15.45 -1.09 7.07
CA GLY A 81 -16.20 -2.26 6.63
C GLY A 81 -15.34 -3.39 6.04
N ALA A 82 -14.00 -3.32 6.18
CA ALA A 82 -13.03 -4.26 5.63
C ALA A 82 -12.23 -5.01 6.70
#